data_AF-A0A9R1JHG8-F1
#
_entry.id   AF-A0A9R1JHG8-F1
#
_cell.length_a   1.000
_cell.length_b   1.000
_cell.length_c   1.000
_cell.angle_alpha   90.00
_cell.angle_beta   90.00
_cell.angle_gamma   90.00
#
_symmetry.space_group_name_H-M   'P 1'
#
loop_
_entity.id
_entity.type
_entity.pdbx_description
1 polymer ?
#
loop_
_entity_poly.entity_id
_entity_poly.type
_entity_poly.pdbx_seq_one_letter_code
_entity_poly.pdbx_strand_id
1 'polypeptide(L)'
;MAPPPPAPTPAARLLREYGWDLMLGSIAAFYAVMVPYTKVEESFNVQAMHDILYHNHHIEKYDHLEFPGVVPRTFIGALVIAILSSPAVLIIRVFHVPKIYSLLAVRLVLGCVILTTLRLFRVE
;
A
#
# COMPACT_ATOMS: atom_id res chain seq x y z
N MET A 1 50.60 -14.94 6.47
CA MET A 1 49.57 -14.00 5.99
C MET A 1 48.31 -14.82 5.72
N ALA A 2 47.23 -14.63 6.48
CA ALA A 2 46.01 -15.39 6.27
C ALA A 2 45.36 -14.98 4.93
N PRO A 3 44.75 -15.90 4.18
CA PRO A 3 44.05 -15.56 2.95
C PRO A 3 42.87 -14.61 3.25
N PRO A 4 42.52 -13.70 2.33
CA PRO A 4 41.38 -12.83 2.52
C PRO A 4 40.09 -13.67 2.66
N PRO A 5 39.12 -13.19 3.45
CA PRO A 5 37.85 -13.90 3.59
C PRO A 5 37.16 -14.03 2.23
N PRO A 6 36.43 -15.14 1.99
CA PRO A 6 35.72 -15.34 0.73
C PRO A 6 34.67 -14.25 0.52
N ALA A 7 34.48 -13.84 -0.73
CA ALA A 7 33.47 -12.86 -1.07
C ALA A 7 32.07 -13.35 -0.63
N PRO A 8 31.22 -12.45 -0.09
CA PRO A 8 29.87 -12.84 0.33
C PRO A 8 29.06 -13.35 -0.88
N THR A 9 28.28 -14.40 -0.63
CA THR A 9 27.36 -14.98 -1.62
C THR A 9 26.35 -13.92 -2.07
N PRO A 10 25.78 -14.05 -3.29
CA PRO A 10 24.75 -13.11 -3.78
C PRO A 10 23.57 -12.97 -2.80
N ALA A 11 23.15 -14.09 -2.20
CA ALA A 11 22.09 -14.11 -1.19
C ALA A 11 22.47 -13.33 0.09
N ALA A 12 23.71 -13.48 0.58
CA ALA A 12 24.18 -12.74 1.74
C ALA A 12 24.29 -11.23 1.46
N ARG A 13 24.64 -10.83 0.23
CA ARG A 13 24.61 -9.43 -0.20
C ARG A 13 23.18 -8.86 -0.23
N LEU A 14 22.25 -9.59 -0.84
CA LEU A 14 20.83 -9.23 -0.87
C LEU A 14 20.25 -9.06 0.53
N LEU A 15 20.49 -10.01 1.43
CA LEU A 15 20.03 -9.92 2.83
C LEU A 15 20.68 -8.74 3.57
N ARG A 16 21.95 -8.42 3.30
CA ARG A 16 22.62 -7.28 3.92
C ARG A 16 22.04 -5.94 3.45
N GLU A 17 21.68 -5.84 2.18
CA GLU A 17 21.16 -4.60 1.58
C GLU A 17 19.66 -4.40 1.81
N TYR A 18 18.86 -5.47 1.76
CA TYR A 18 17.39 -5.42 1.80
C TYR A 18 16.78 -6.07 3.04
N GLY A 19 17.58 -6.65 3.94
CA GLY A 19 17.08 -7.46 5.06
C GLY A 19 16.09 -6.70 5.95
N TRP A 20 16.37 -5.43 6.24
CA TRP A 20 15.45 -4.58 7.00
C TRP A 20 14.15 -4.30 6.26
N ASP A 21 14.23 -4.03 4.95
CA ASP A 21 13.06 -3.74 4.13
C ASP A 21 12.16 -4.97 3.99
N LEU A 22 12.77 -6.15 3.83
CA LEU A 22 12.05 -7.43 3.81
C LEU A 22 11.38 -7.71 5.15
N MET A 23 12.05 -7.45 6.27
CA MET A 23 11.49 -7.64 7.60
C MET A 23 10.29 -6.72 7.84
N LEU A 24 10.44 -5.42 7.59
CA LEU A 24 9.36 -4.44 7.76
C LEU A 24 8.20 -4.69 6.78
N GLY A 25 8.51 -5.04 5.53
CA GLY A 25 7.51 -5.42 4.52
C GLY A 25 6.71 -6.66 4.92
N SER A 26 7.37 -7.67 5.47
CA SER A 26 6.70 -8.89 5.94
C SER A 26 5.75 -8.61 7.11
N ILE A 27 6.18 -7.76 8.06
CA ILE A 27 5.32 -7.34 9.18
C ILE A 27 4.11 -6.55 8.68
N ALA A 28 4.33 -5.57 7.80
CA ALA A 28 3.26 -4.76 7.24
C ALA A 28 2.23 -5.61 6.47
N ALA A 29 2.70 -6.54 5.63
CA ALA A 29 1.83 -7.46 4.90
C ALA A 29 1.05 -8.38 5.84
N PHE A 30 1.69 -8.91 6.87
CA PHE A 30 1.03 -9.74 7.89
C PHE A 30 -0.11 -8.99 8.58
N TYR A 31 0.13 -7.75 9.03
CA TYR A 31 -0.92 -6.91 9.64
C TYR A 31 -2.05 -6.58 8.67
N ALA A 32 -1.74 -6.28 7.40
CA ALA A 32 -2.75 -5.97 6.40
C ALA A 32 -3.70 -7.16 6.14
N VAL A 33 -3.18 -8.39 6.21
CA VAL A 33 -3.97 -9.62 6.05
C VAL A 33 -4.73 -10.00 7.32
N MET A 34 -4.07 -9.96 8.49
CA MET A 34 -4.65 -10.41 9.76
C MET A 34 -5.66 -9.42 10.35
N VAL A 35 -5.54 -8.13 10.03
CA VAL A 35 -6.46 -7.09 10.47
C VAL A 35 -7.16 -6.52 9.24
N PRO A 36 -8.15 -7.25 8.66
CA PRO A 36 -8.74 -6.91 7.37
C PRO A 36 -9.59 -5.63 7.42
N TYR A 37 -10.09 -5.29 8.60
CA TYR A 37 -10.87 -4.07 8.83
C TYR A 37 -9.97 -2.89 9.20
N THR A 38 -10.45 -1.69 8.91
CA THR A 38 -9.75 -0.44 9.19
C THR A 38 -10.38 0.26 10.38
N LYS A 39 -9.58 1.07 11.08
CA LYS A 39 -10.13 1.98 12.08
C LYS A 39 -10.99 3.06 11.41
N VAL A 40 -11.89 3.68 12.18
CA VAL A 40 -12.86 4.68 11.68
C VAL A 40 -12.13 5.90 11.11
N GLU A 41 -11.01 6.27 11.71
CA GLU A 41 -10.18 7.39 11.28
C GLU A 41 -9.50 7.11 9.93
N GLU A 42 -9.10 5.86 9.71
CA GLU A 42 -8.43 5.39 8.49
C GLU A 42 -9.43 5.16 7.35
N SER A 43 -10.67 4.79 7.68
CA SER A 43 -11.68 4.45 6.69
C SER A 43 -12.04 5.62 5.79
N PHE A 44 -11.92 6.88 6.22
CA PHE A 44 -12.17 8.03 5.35
C PHE A 44 -11.24 8.04 4.12
N ASN A 45 -9.94 7.78 4.32
CA ASN A 45 -8.99 7.77 3.21
C ASN A 45 -9.20 6.55 2.30
N VAL A 46 -9.48 5.40 2.91
CA VAL A 46 -9.81 4.15 2.21
C VAL A 46 -11.09 4.29 1.39
N GLN A 47 -12.11 4.97 1.91
CA GLN A 47 -13.36 5.22 1.23
C GLN A 47 -13.15 6.17 0.05
N ALA A 48 -12.35 7.23 0.22
CA ALA A 48 -11.96 8.10 -0.89
C ALA A 48 -11.27 7.33 -2.02
N MET A 49 -10.37 6.39 -1.68
CA MET A 49 -9.75 5.49 -2.67
C MET A 49 -10.79 4.58 -3.35
N HIS A 50 -11.72 4.00 -2.59
CA HIS A 50 -12.81 3.19 -3.12
C HIS A 50 -13.66 3.99 -4.11
N ASP A 51 -14.03 5.22 -3.76
CA ASP A 51 -14.87 6.05 -4.62
C ASP A 51 -14.17 6.37 -5.94
N ILE A 52 -12.88 6.72 -5.90
CA ILE A 52 -12.06 6.94 -7.10
C ILE A 52 -12.02 5.68 -7.97
N LEU A 53 -11.78 4.51 -7.37
CA LEU A 53 -11.61 3.25 -8.09
C LEU A 53 -12.92 2.67 -8.67
N TYR A 54 -14.03 2.84 -7.95
CA TYR A 54 -15.31 2.20 -8.29
C TYR A 54 -16.33 3.16 -8.89
N HIS A 55 -16.45 4.38 -8.39
CA HIS A 55 -17.40 5.38 -8.89
C HIS A 55 -16.83 6.22 -10.04
N ASN A 56 -15.51 6.42 -10.10
CA ASN A 56 -14.80 7.11 -11.19
C ASN A 56 -15.39 8.51 -11.48
N HIS A 57 -16.08 8.70 -12.62
CA HIS A 57 -16.66 10.01 -12.96
C HIS A 57 -18.01 10.30 -12.29
N HIS A 58 -18.60 9.32 -11.62
CA HIS A 58 -19.87 9.45 -10.90
C HIS A 58 -19.65 10.07 -9.52
N ILE A 59 -19.23 11.33 -9.50
CA ILE A 59 -18.83 12.07 -8.30
C ILE A 59 -19.98 12.15 -7.29
N GLU A 60 -21.22 12.19 -7.76
CA GLU A 60 -22.43 12.21 -6.95
C GLU A 60 -22.58 10.98 -6.03
N LYS A 61 -21.85 9.88 -6.30
CA LYS A 61 -21.87 8.65 -5.49
C LYS A 61 -20.75 8.59 -4.45
N TYR A 62 -19.94 9.64 -4.37
CA TYR A 62 -18.81 9.65 -3.46
C TYR A 62 -19.29 9.94 -2.04
N ASP A 63 -18.91 9.08 -1.11
CA ASP A 63 -19.33 9.15 0.29
C ASP A 63 -18.81 10.42 0.98
N HIS A 64 -17.62 10.88 0.58
CA HIS A 64 -17.01 12.08 1.13
C HIS A 64 -17.72 13.40 0.77
N LEU A 65 -18.77 13.38 -0.07
CA LEU A 65 -19.65 14.54 -0.26
C LEU A 65 -20.60 14.72 0.94
N GLU A 66 -21.06 13.62 1.53
CA GLU A 66 -21.92 13.62 2.73
C GLU A 66 -21.07 13.62 4.01
N PHE A 67 -20.00 12.83 4.02
CA PHE A 67 -19.08 12.67 5.15
C PHE A 67 -17.65 13.08 4.78
N PRO A 68 -17.35 14.40 4.62
CA PRO A 68 -16.06 14.86 4.12
C PRO A 68 -14.87 14.44 4.98
N GLY A 69 -15.07 14.34 6.30
CA GLY A 69 -14.02 13.92 7.22
C GLY A 69 -12.69 14.63 6.97
N VAL A 70 -11.61 13.85 6.84
CA VAL A 70 -10.27 14.37 6.53
C VAL A 70 -9.94 14.35 5.03
N VAL A 71 -10.88 13.95 4.17
CA VAL A 71 -10.65 13.71 2.74
C VAL A 71 -10.21 14.98 1.99
N PRO A 72 -10.84 16.16 2.15
CA PRO A 72 -10.46 17.35 1.37
C PRO A 72 -8.98 17.73 1.49
N ARG A 73 -8.38 17.55 2.68
CA ARG A 73 -6.97 17.86 2.95
C ARG A 73 -6.01 16.69 2.70
N THR A 74 -6.52 15.47 2.51
CA THR A 74 -5.71 14.26 2.25
C THR A 74 -5.97 13.65 0.86
N PHE A 75 -6.76 14.33 0.03
CA PHE A 75 -7.27 13.82 -1.25
C PHE A 75 -6.16 13.40 -2.22
N ILE A 76 -5.10 14.21 -2.35
CA ILE A 76 -3.98 13.92 -3.26
C ILE A 76 -3.31 12.60 -2.91
N GLY A 77 -3.14 12.31 -1.62
CA GLY A 77 -2.59 11.03 -1.16
C GLY A 77 -3.50 9.87 -1.57
N ALA A 78 -4.80 9.97 -1.31
CA ALA A 78 -5.77 8.95 -1.71
C ALA A 78 -5.79 8.74 -3.24
N LEU A 79 -5.73 9.82 -4.02
CA LEU A 79 -5.70 9.77 -5.49
C LEU A 79 -4.47 9.03 -6.01
N VAL A 80 -3.28 9.34 -5.49
CA VAL A 80 -2.04 8.67 -5.90
C VAL A 80 -2.11 7.17 -5.61
N ILE A 81 -2.53 6.79 -4.41
CA ILE A 81 -2.63 5.36 -4.06
C ILE A 81 -3.72 4.66 -4.88
N ALA A 82 -4.85 5.31 -5.14
CA ALA A 82 -5.88 4.77 -6.01
C ALA A 82 -5.36 4.50 -7.42
N ILE A 83 -4.63 5.44 -8.03
CA ILE A 83 -4.02 5.27 -9.36
C ILE A 83 -3.03 4.09 -9.35
N LEU A 84 -2.13 4.03 -8.36
CA LEU A 84 -1.15 2.94 -8.24
C LEU A 84 -1.81 1.57 -8.01
N SER A 85 -2.95 1.54 -7.31
CA SER A 85 -3.71 0.32 -7.02
C SER A 85 -4.65 -0.09 -8.16
N SER A 86 -4.92 0.80 -9.12
CA SER A 86 -5.88 0.58 -10.20
C SER A 86 -5.66 -0.70 -11.02
N PRO A 87 -4.45 -1.13 -11.42
CA PRO A 87 -4.29 -2.37 -12.19
C PRO A 87 -4.68 -3.60 -11.37
N ALA A 88 -4.30 -3.65 -10.09
CA ALA A 88 -4.66 -4.75 -9.20
C ALA A 88 -6.18 -4.80 -8.95
N VAL A 89 -6.79 -3.63 -8.71
CA VAL A 89 -8.24 -3.53 -8.46
C VAL A 89 -9.05 -3.84 -9.73
N LEU A 90 -8.55 -3.48 -10.92
CA LEU A 90 -9.18 -3.84 -12.18
C LEU A 90 -9.24 -5.37 -12.35
N ILE A 91 -8.15 -6.08 -12.07
CA ILE A 91 -8.12 -7.55 -12.10
C ILE A 91 -9.18 -8.10 -11.13
N ILE A 92 -9.18 -7.65 -9.87
CA ILE A 92 -10.16 -8.08 -8.85
C ILE A 92 -11.60 -7.87 -9.33
N ARG A 93 -11.89 -6.72 -9.95
CA ARG A 93 -13.22 -6.40 -10.51
C ARG A 93 -13.60 -7.31 -11.67
N VAL A 94 -12.69 -7.53 -12.62
CA VAL A 94 -12.94 -8.38 -13.80
C VAL A 94 -13.25 -9.81 -13.38
N PHE A 95 -12.53 -10.34 -12.39
CA PHE A 95 -12.76 -11.68 -11.85
C PHE A 95 -13.91 -11.76 -10.84
N HIS A 96 -14.66 -10.66 -10.62
CA HIS A 96 -15.78 -10.59 -9.68
C HIS A 96 -15.42 -11.05 -8.25
N VAL A 97 -14.18 -10.82 -7.86
CA VAL A 97 -13.66 -11.16 -6.54
C VAL A 97 -14.21 -10.17 -5.51
N PRO A 98 -14.49 -10.59 -4.25
CA PRO A 98 -15.06 -9.70 -3.25
C PRO A 98 -14.23 -8.42 -3.01
N LYS A 99 -14.89 -7.30 -2.72
CA LYS A 99 -14.25 -5.98 -2.52
C LYS A 99 -13.21 -5.95 -1.40
N ILE A 100 -13.25 -6.91 -0.47
CA ILE A 100 -12.24 -7.04 0.59
C ILE A 100 -10.81 -7.19 0.03
N TYR A 101 -10.66 -7.79 -1.15
CA TYR A 101 -9.36 -7.92 -1.79
C TYR A 101 -8.89 -6.59 -2.39
N SER A 102 -9.81 -5.73 -2.84
CA SER A 102 -9.46 -4.35 -3.23
C SER A 102 -9.00 -3.54 -2.03
N LEU A 103 -9.65 -3.71 -0.87
CA LEU A 103 -9.22 -3.10 0.38
C LEU A 103 -7.80 -3.55 0.77
N LEU A 104 -7.53 -4.85 0.71
CA LEU A 104 -6.20 -5.39 0.95
C LEU A 104 -5.17 -4.81 -0.05
N ALA A 105 -5.51 -4.76 -1.33
CA ALA A 105 -4.63 -4.24 -2.37
C ALA A 105 -4.23 -2.77 -2.12
N VAL A 106 -5.18 -1.89 -1.85
CA VAL A 106 -4.86 -0.46 -1.59
C VAL A 106 -4.01 -0.30 -0.33
N ARG A 107 -4.24 -1.12 0.70
CA ARG A 107 -3.45 -1.11 1.95
C ARG A 107 -2.01 -1.58 1.72
N LEU A 108 -1.83 -2.64 0.93
CA LEU A 108 -0.50 -3.12 0.56
C LEU A 108 0.26 -2.09 -0.30
N VAL A 109 -0.41 -1.46 -1.27
CA VAL A 109 0.19 -0.39 -2.09
C VAL A 109 0.61 0.80 -1.22
N LEU A 110 -0.25 1.26 -0.31
CA LEU A 110 0.10 2.30 0.66
C LEU A 110 1.31 1.90 1.51
N GLY A 111 1.34 0.66 2.02
CA GLY A 111 2.48 0.12 2.76
C GLY A 111 3.77 0.12 1.93
N CYS A 112 3.71 -0.32 0.68
CA CYS A 112 4.87 -0.32 -0.23
C CYS A 112 5.40 1.10 -0.50
N VAL A 113 4.51 2.09 -0.70
CA VAL A 113 4.91 3.49 -0.89
C VAL A 113 5.62 4.04 0.35
N ILE A 114 5.09 3.75 1.55
CA ILE A 114 5.69 4.19 2.81
C ILE A 114 7.06 3.52 3.01
N LEU A 115 7.16 2.21 2.81
CA LEU A 115 8.42 1.47 2.99
C LEU A 115 9.48 1.89 1.97
N THR A 116 9.09 2.14 0.72
CA THR A 116 10.01 2.65 -0.31
C THR A 116 10.51 4.04 0.07
N THR A 117 9.61 4.93 0.52
CA THR A 117 9.98 6.26 1.01
C THR A 117 10.95 6.18 2.20
N LEU A 118 10.65 5.33 3.19
CA LEU A 118 11.52 5.10 4.34
C LEU A 118 12.90 4.59 3.90
N ARG A 119 12.94 3.68 2.92
CA ARG A 119 14.20 3.16 2.39
C ARG A 119 15.02 4.26 1.72
N LEU A 120 14.41 5.12 0.91
CA LEU A 120 15.09 6.26 0.29
C LEU A 120 15.77 7.12 1.36
N PHE A 121 15.04 7.51 2.41
CA PHE A 121 15.60 8.29 3.53
C PHE A 121 16.69 7.59 4.35
N ARG A 122 16.82 6.26 4.27
CA ARG A 122 17.84 5.50 5.00
C ARG A 122 19.12 5.29 4.20
N VAL A 123 19.02 5.34 2.87
CA VAL A 123 20.13 5.06 1.96
C VAL A 123 20.81 6.36 1.49
N GLU A 124 20.05 7.46 1.45
CA GLU A 124 20.56 8.84 1.32
C GLU A 124 21.24 9.29 2.62
#